data_AF-A0A9D8EEI7-F1
#
_entry.id   AF-A0A9D8EEI7-F1
#
_cell.length_a   1.000
_cell.length_b   1.000
_cell.length_c   1.000
_cell.angle_alpha   90.00
_cell.angle_beta   90.00
_cell.angle_gamma   90.00
#
_symmetry.space_group_name_H-M   'P 1'
#
loop_
_entity.id
_entity.type
_entity.pdbx_description
1 polymer ?
#
loop_
_entity_poly.entity_id
_entity_poly.type
_entity_poly.pdbx_seq_one_letter_code
_entity_poly.pdbx_strand_id
1 'polypeptide(L)'
;MRKVLMLVAAGALLLAACGSGEESLVTPAGSDGSITSGINVSGQGKVTGKPDTLTVSLGVSVLRPTVDRATGDAAALAAAIIDALKGSGVAEADIQTANYTINPEYDWSG
;
A
#
# COMPACT_ATOMS: atom_id res chain seq x y z
N MET A 1 -0.96 -6.89 53.18
CA MET A 1 -1.27 -6.48 54.57
C MET A 1 -0.59 -5.13 54.75
N ARG A 2 -1.22 -3.97 54.97
CA ARG A 2 -2.29 -3.57 55.88
C ARG A 2 -2.43 -2.07 55.65
N LYS A 3 -3.59 -1.56 55.22
CA LYS A 3 -4.24 -0.27 55.54
C LYS A 3 -5.57 -0.34 54.76
N VAL A 4 -6.61 -1.08 55.16
CA VAL A 4 -7.45 -0.90 56.36
C VAL A 4 -7.67 0.60 56.59
N LEU A 5 -8.86 1.18 56.59
CA LEU A 5 -10.24 0.71 56.57
C LEU A 5 -11.07 1.97 56.85
N MET A 6 -12.25 2.13 56.23
CA MET A 6 -13.37 2.93 56.75
C MET A 6 -13.17 4.47 56.84
N LEU A 7 -14.16 5.35 56.92
CA LEU A 7 -15.61 5.31 57.11
C LEU A 7 -16.08 6.73 56.70
N VAL A 8 -17.20 6.81 55.97
CA VAL A 8 -18.37 7.64 56.30
C VAL A 8 -18.15 9.08 56.81
N ALA A 9 -18.65 10.06 56.04
CA ALA A 9 -19.48 11.20 56.47
C ALA A 9 -19.69 12.12 55.25
N ALA A 10 -20.87 12.18 54.65
CA ALA A 10 -22.00 13.02 55.07
C ALA A 10 -21.89 14.48 54.59
N GLY A 11 -22.91 14.92 53.84
CA GLY A 11 -23.16 16.32 53.46
C GLY A 11 -22.39 16.77 52.21
N ALA A 12 -22.94 17.49 51.24
CA ALA A 12 -24.20 18.20 51.12
C ALA A 12 -24.35 18.45 49.60
N LEU A 13 -25.49 18.12 48.99
CA LEU A 13 -26.51 19.12 48.65
C LEU A 13 -26.13 19.96 47.41
N LEU A 14 -26.86 19.78 46.30
CA LEU A 14 -27.39 20.83 45.41
C LEU A 14 -28.14 20.12 44.26
N LEU A 15 -29.44 19.91 44.45
CA LEU A 15 -30.53 20.70 43.84
C LEU A 15 -30.71 20.36 42.34
N ALA A 16 -31.68 19.52 42.01
CA ALA A 16 -33.08 19.90 41.76
C ALA A 16 -33.31 20.40 40.32
N ALA A 17 -33.74 19.47 39.45
CA ALA A 17 -34.59 19.76 38.31
C ALA A 17 -35.24 18.46 37.78
N CYS A 18 -36.14 17.87 38.58
CA CYS A 18 -37.22 17.07 37.99
C CYS A 18 -38.28 18.07 37.49
N GLY A 19 -38.42 18.18 36.17
CA GLY A 19 -39.51 18.86 35.49
C GLY A 19 -40.12 17.88 34.49
N SER A 20 -41.39 17.57 34.72
CA SER A 20 -42.28 16.63 34.04
C SER A 20 -42.33 16.79 32.51
N GLY A 21 -42.29 15.66 31.82
CA GLY A 21 -42.52 15.55 30.38
C GLY A 21 -42.86 14.11 30.02
N GLU A 22 -44.16 13.83 29.98
CA GLU A 22 -44.77 12.67 29.36
C GLU A 22 -44.50 12.64 27.85
N GLU A 23 -43.84 11.60 27.35
CA GLU A 23 -44.06 11.13 25.98
C GLU A 23 -43.81 9.61 25.93
N SER A 24 -44.91 8.89 26.04
CA SER A 24 -45.08 7.60 25.39
C SER A 24 -44.84 7.79 23.89
N LEU A 25 -44.08 6.88 23.25
CA LEU A 25 -44.41 6.20 21.98
C LEU A 25 -43.13 5.67 21.27
N VAL A 26 -43.15 4.36 20.95
CA VAL A 26 -42.67 3.75 19.68
C VAL A 26 -41.12 3.62 19.56
N THR A 27 -40.44 2.48 19.78
CA THR A 27 -40.34 1.24 18.94
C THR A 27 -38.85 0.80 18.87
N PRO A 28 -38.44 -0.47 18.57
CA PRO A 28 -39.18 -1.74 18.52
C PRO A 28 -38.68 -2.78 19.55
N ALA A 29 -39.61 -3.57 20.08
CA ALA A 29 -39.35 -4.98 20.35
C ALA A 29 -39.32 -5.70 19.00
N GLY A 30 -38.11 -6.03 18.54
CA GLY A 30 -37.85 -6.74 17.29
C GLY A 30 -36.92 -7.92 17.53
N SER A 31 -37.28 -8.79 18.47
CA SER A 31 -36.81 -10.17 18.46
C SER A 31 -37.59 -10.91 17.37
N ASP A 32 -37.38 -10.52 16.11
CA ASP A 32 -37.90 -11.26 14.98
C ASP A 32 -36.88 -12.34 14.64
N GLY A 33 -37.22 -13.55 15.07
CA GLY A 33 -36.49 -14.76 14.76
C GLY A 33 -36.49 -15.00 13.27
N SER A 34 -35.49 -14.47 12.58
CA SER A 34 -34.92 -15.21 11.46
C SER A 34 -33.91 -16.18 12.05
N ILE A 35 -34.36 -17.41 12.31
CA ILE A 35 -33.43 -18.55 12.35
C ILE A 35 -32.76 -18.54 10.97
N THR A 36 -31.54 -18.00 10.89
CA THR A 36 -30.66 -18.25 9.75
C THR A 36 -30.37 -19.75 9.78
N SER A 37 -31.27 -20.52 9.15
CA SER A 37 -31.03 -21.92 8.84
C SER A 37 -30.00 -21.93 7.74
N GLY A 38 -28.74 -22.09 8.11
CA GLY A 38 -27.63 -22.08 7.18
C GLY A 38 -26.33 -22.39 7.91
N ILE A 39 -25.45 -23.15 7.25
CA ILE A 39 -24.11 -23.42 7.76
C ILE A 39 -23.23 -22.25 7.35
N ASN A 40 -22.72 -21.49 8.32
CA ASN A 40 -21.74 -20.44 8.08
C ASN A 40 -20.33 -21.00 8.29
N VAL A 41 -19.49 -20.92 7.25
CA VAL A 41 -18.11 -21.40 7.31
C VAL A 41 -17.17 -20.26 6.94
N SER A 42 -16.20 -20.00 7.80
CA SER A 42 -15.04 -19.17 7.46
C SER A 42 -13.86 -20.09 7.13
N GLY A 43 -13.26 -19.87 5.96
CA GLY A 43 -12.06 -20.58 5.52
C GLY A 43 -10.93 -19.58 5.27
N GLN A 44 -9.73 -19.91 5.69
CA GLN A 44 -8.51 -19.17 5.32
C GLN A 44 -7.68 -20.03 4.38
N GLY A 45 -7.42 -19.51 3.18
CA GLY A 45 -6.49 -20.11 2.22
C GLY A 45 -5.12 -19.44 2.34
N LYS A 46 -4.07 -20.24 2.50
CA LYS A 46 -2.68 -19.76 2.40
C LYS A 46 -1.98 -20.56 1.31
N VAL A 47 -1.38 -19.84 0.37
CA VAL A 47 -0.56 -20.43 -0.70
C VAL A 47 0.86 -19.91 -0.55
N THR A 48 1.82 -20.81 -0.63
CA THR A 48 3.25 -20.49 -0.63
C THR A 48 3.86 -21.06 -1.90
N GLY A 49 4.60 -20.24 -2.62
CA GLY A 49 5.33 -20.61 -3.83
C GLY A 49 6.75 -20.05 -3.77
N LYS A 50 7.71 -20.78 -4.34
CA LYS A 50 9.06 -20.27 -4.55
C LYS A 50 9.02 -19.33 -5.76
N PRO A 51 9.56 -18.10 -5.69
CA PRO A 51 9.68 -17.23 -6.85
C PRO A 51 10.54 -17.88 -7.94
N ASP A 52 10.08 -17.84 -9.19
CA ASP A 52 10.74 -18.44 -10.35
C ASP A 52 11.12 -17.41 -11.44
N THR A 53 10.68 -16.17 -11.30
CA THR A 53 10.87 -15.10 -12.29
C THR A 53 11.69 -13.96 -11.69
N LEU A 54 12.68 -13.47 -12.43
CA LEU A 54 13.49 -12.31 -12.07
C LEU A 54 13.33 -11.21 -13.13
N THR A 55 12.92 -10.02 -12.72
CA THR A 55 12.84 -8.84 -13.59
C THR A 55 13.94 -7.85 -13.22
N VAL A 56 14.76 -7.46 -14.19
CA VAL A 56 15.84 -6.48 -14.02
C VAL A 56 15.62 -5.33 -14.99
N SER A 57 15.81 -4.09 -14.53
CA SER A 57 15.77 -2.89 -15.35
C SER A 57 17.18 -2.31 -15.48
N LEU A 58 17.67 -2.24 -16.72
CA LEU A 58 18.98 -1.68 -17.06
C LEU A 58 18.75 -0.44 -17.92
N GLY A 59 19.45 0.66 -17.61
CA GLY A 59 19.35 1.91 -18.33
C GLY A 59 20.71 2.40 -18.82
N VAL A 60 20.71 3.07 -19.96
CA VAL A 60 21.88 3.78 -20.50
C VAL A 60 21.57 5.26 -20.50
N SER A 61 22.46 6.08 -19.94
CA SER A 61 22.37 7.54 -19.98
C SER A 61 23.65 8.11 -20.56
N VAL A 62 23.52 9.00 -21.55
CA VAL A 62 24.65 9.62 -22.24
C VAL A 62 24.36 11.09 -22.43
N LEU A 63 25.29 11.94 -21.99
CA LEU A 63 25.29 13.37 -22.31
C LEU A 63 26.29 13.64 -23.43
N ARG A 64 25.82 14.30 -24.50
CA ARG A 64 26.67 14.80 -25.59
C ARG A 64 26.25 16.19 -26.04
N PRO A 65 27.16 16.98 -26.64
CA PRO A 65 26.85 18.31 -27.16
C PRO A 65 25.78 18.33 -28.26
N THR A 66 25.61 17.22 -28.98
CA THR A 66 24.65 17.10 -30.09
C THR A 66 23.76 15.89 -29.88
N VAL A 67 22.48 16.02 -30.24
CA VAL A 67 21.50 14.92 -30.21
C VAL A 67 21.99 13.70 -31.00
N ASP A 68 22.50 13.91 -32.21
CA ASP A 68 23.01 12.83 -33.07
C ASP A 68 24.03 11.94 -32.33
N ARG A 69 25.10 12.55 -31.80
CA ARG A 69 26.09 11.81 -30.99
C ARG A 69 25.52 11.20 -29.72
N ALA A 70 24.61 11.88 -29.01
CA ALA A 70 24.00 11.33 -27.80
C ALA A 70 23.22 10.05 -28.13
N THR A 71 22.42 10.07 -29.19
CA THR A 71 21.61 8.94 -29.63
C THR A 71 22.47 7.79 -30.18
N GLY A 72 23.50 8.09 -30.98
CA GLY A 72 24.40 7.10 -31.54
C GLY A 72 25.18 6.35 -30.46
N ASP A 73 25.76 7.08 -29.51
CA ASP A 73 26.50 6.48 -28.39
C ASP A 73 25.57 5.68 -27.47
N ALA A 74 24.37 6.20 -27.17
CA ALA A 74 23.38 5.48 -26.37
C ALA A 74 22.93 4.19 -27.05
N ALA A 75 22.70 4.21 -28.37
CA ALA A 75 22.33 3.03 -29.14
C ALA A 75 23.45 1.98 -29.16
N ALA A 76 24.70 2.39 -29.35
CA ALA A 76 25.86 1.50 -29.33
C ALA A 76 26.03 0.82 -27.97
N LEU A 77 25.91 1.58 -26.87
CA LEU A 77 25.97 1.03 -25.52
C LEU A 77 24.80 0.10 -25.20
N ALA A 78 23.59 0.44 -25.63
CA ALA A 78 22.42 -0.43 -25.47
C ALA A 78 22.60 -1.76 -26.22
N ALA A 79 23.10 -1.72 -27.46
CA ALA A 79 23.40 -2.92 -28.24
C ALA A 79 24.46 -3.80 -27.53
N ALA A 80 25.53 -3.20 -27.00
CA ALA A 80 26.56 -3.93 -26.28
C ALA A 80 26.02 -4.64 -25.02
N ILE A 81 25.09 -4.02 -24.29
CA ILE A 81 24.42 -4.65 -23.14
C ILE A 81 23.57 -5.83 -23.60
N ILE A 82 22.78 -5.65 -24.66
CA ILE A 82 21.94 -6.73 -25.22
C ILE A 82 22.80 -7.92 -25.64
N ASP A 83 23.90 -7.66 -26.35
CA ASP A 83 24.83 -8.70 -26.79
C ASP A 83 25.50 -9.42 -25.63
N ALA A 84 25.87 -8.70 -24.56
CA ALA A 84 26.43 -9.31 -23.36
C ALA A 84 25.42 -10.21 -22.63
N LEU A 85 24.14 -9.80 -22.57
CA LEU A 85 23.06 -10.59 -21.99
C LEU A 85 22.78 -11.85 -22.81
N LYS A 86 22.72 -11.72 -24.14
CA LYS A 86 22.60 -12.86 -25.06
C LYS A 86 23.77 -13.82 -24.93
N GLY A 87 24.99 -13.30 -24.87
CA GLY A 87 26.21 -14.08 -24.64
C GLY A 87 26.26 -14.78 -23.28
N SER A 88 25.52 -14.26 -22.30
CA SER A 88 25.36 -14.86 -20.96
C SER A 88 24.21 -15.88 -20.88
N GLY A 89 23.51 -16.14 -22.00
CA GLY A 89 22.45 -17.15 -22.09
C GLY A 89 21.03 -16.64 -21.88
N VAL A 90 20.81 -15.31 -21.83
CA VAL A 90 19.46 -14.73 -21.80
C VAL A 90 18.84 -14.85 -23.19
N ALA A 91 17.64 -15.40 -23.28
CA ALA A 91 16.95 -15.51 -24.56
C ALA A 91 16.50 -14.13 -25.06
N GLU A 92 16.51 -13.93 -26.38
CA GLU A 92 16.11 -12.66 -26.99
C GLU A 92 14.66 -12.27 -26.67
N ALA A 93 13.78 -13.26 -26.49
CA ALA A 93 12.39 -13.03 -26.10
C ALA A 93 12.24 -12.37 -24.72
N ASP A 94 13.20 -12.61 -23.82
CA ASP A 94 13.20 -12.09 -22.45
C ASP A 94 13.82 -10.68 -22.36
N ILE A 95 14.37 -10.17 -23.46
CA ILE A 95 14.97 -8.83 -23.53
C ILE A 95 13.98 -7.87 -24.19
N GLN A 96 13.55 -6.84 -23.45
CA GLN A 96 12.59 -5.85 -23.93
C GLN A 96 13.11 -4.44 -23.67
N THR A 97 13.00 -3.55 -24.67
CA THR A 97 13.27 -2.13 -24.49
C THR A 97 12.04 -1.46 -23.91
N ALA A 98 12.15 -0.93 -22.69
CA ALA A 98 10.99 -0.39 -21.98
C ALA A 98 10.66 1.05 -22.40
N ASN A 99 11.64 1.96 -22.42
CA ASN A 99 11.42 3.39 -22.64
C ASN A 99 12.68 4.05 -23.22
N TYR A 100 12.48 5.11 -24.02
CA TYR A 100 13.54 5.97 -24.53
C TYR A 100 13.18 7.44 -24.30
N THR A 101 14.07 8.19 -23.65
CA THR A 101 13.85 9.59 -23.30
C THR A 101 15.10 10.41 -23.62
N ILE A 102 14.91 11.59 -24.21
CA ILE A 102 15.98 12.56 -24.45
C ILE A 102 15.56 13.92 -23.90
N ASN A 103 16.44 14.54 -23.12
CA ASN A 103 16.23 15.86 -22.54
C ASN A 103 17.49 16.72 -22.74
N PRO A 104 17.35 18.03 -22.99
CA PRO A 104 18.48 18.95 -22.92
C PRO A 104 18.97 19.07 -21.46
N GLU A 105 20.28 19.24 -21.29
CA GLU A 105 20.90 19.51 -19.99
C GLU A 105 21.33 20.98 -19.94
N TYR A 106 20.91 21.69 -18.89
CA TYR A 106 21.22 23.10 -18.67
C TYR A 106 21.99 23.24 -17.35
N ASP A 107 23.12 23.92 -17.39
CA ASP A 107 23.85 24.35 -16.20
C ASP A 107 23.44 25.78 -15.84
N TRP A 108 22.93 25.95 -14.62
CA TRP A 108 22.45 27.24 -14.09
C TRP A 108 23.36 27.81 -13.00
N SER A 109 24.58 27.28 -12.85
CA SER A 109 25.59 27.82 -11.94
C SER A 109 26.19 29.13 -12.51
N GLY A 110 25.50 30.24 -12.24
CA GLY A 110 25.91 31.60 -12.60
C GLY A 110 25.61 32.59 -11.49
#